data_AF-A0A1V6TZT8-F1
#
_entry.id   AF-A0A1V6TZT8-F1
#
_cell.length_a   1.000
_cell.length_b   1.000
_cell.length_c   1.000
_cell.angle_alpha   90.00
_cell.angle_beta   90.00
_cell.angle_gamma   90.00
#
_symmetry.space_group_name_H-M   'P 1'
#
loop_
_entity.id
_entity.type
_entity.pdbx_description
1 polymer ?
#
loop_
_entity_poly.entity_id
_entity_poly.type
_entity_poly.pdbx_seq_one_letter_code
_entity_poly.pdbx_strand_id
1 'polypeptide(L)'
;MKVDFKKIFPALTAFIAFILTLCCLFAGTQKNLLDGADLLTLYTPEGSSASTANQFYSVHIMSYCHGSLEKAEPGSSGGARNVTGCSDRKLLFAFDPTEAWHDGVSHGPNLEWPRVISDDFHAFRLTTRSMAVMYIIGVGAVGSALVAKMVSLIAPRRQQGLFEFGFLVLGSLSLSVASIVATVVAFEFVDLINAHGDGSNVSAKYGDKFLGMTWASAGLLLVGSIASFINVFVRGMQPEPAPAPKDEEEGD
;
A
#
# COMPACT_ATOMS: atom_id res chain seq x y z
N MET A 1 -12.69 8.72 -33.86
CA MET A 1 -12.93 7.97 -32.59
C MET A 1 -13.22 8.99 -31.50
N LYS A 2 -14.48 9.14 -31.06
CA LYS A 2 -14.85 10.14 -30.05
C LYS A 2 -14.66 9.49 -28.67
N VAL A 3 -13.62 9.90 -27.96
CA VAL A 3 -13.27 9.34 -26.65
C VAL A 3 -14.24 9.90 -25.61
N ASP A 4 -15.11 9.07 -25.06
CA ASP A 4 -16.05 9.49 -23.99
C ASP A 4 -15.31 9.48 -22.66
N PHE A 5 -14.71 10.63 -22.31
CA PHE A 5 -13.90 10.82 -21.11
C PHE A 5 -14.61 10.35 -19.83
N LYS A 6 -15.95 10.48 -19.78
CA LYS A 6 -16.74 10.08 -18.62
C LYS A 6 -16.77 8.56 -18.39
N LYS A 7 -16.63 7.76 -19.46
CA LYS A 7 -16.59 6.28 -19.37
C LYS A 7 -15.20 5.74 -19.02
N ILE A 8 -14.15 6.52 -19.30
CA ILE A 8 -12.75 6.16 -19.05
C ILE A 8 -12.30 6.60 -17.66
N PHE A 9 -12.92 7.63 -17.08
CA PHE A 9 -12.57 8.15 -15.75
C PHE A 9 -12.46 7.08 -14.64
N PRO A 10 -13.38 6.10 -14.50
CA PRO A 10 -13.22 5.01 -13.52
C PRO A 10 -11.98 4.14 -13.79
N ALA A 11 -11.65 3.88 -15.05
CA ALA A 11 -10.47 3.11 -15.43
C ALA A 11 -9.18 3.86 -15.13
N LEU A 12 -9.16 5.19 -15.36
CA LEU A 12 -8.01 6.03 -15.08
C LEU A 12 -7.71 6.09 -13.58
N THR A 13 -8.73 6.34 -12.76
CA THR A 13 -8.60 6.36 -11.29
C THR A 13 -8.16 4.99 -10.76
N ALA A 14 -8.72 3.90 -11.28
CA ALA A 14 -8.31 2.55 -10.96
C ALA A 14 -6.86 2.25 -11.37
N PHE A 15 -6.40 2.73 -12.52
CA PHE A 15 -5.02 2.53 -13.00
C PHE A 15 -4.00 3.26 -12.12
N ILE A 16 -4.28 4.52 -11.76
CA ILE A 16 -3.41 5.28 -10.85
C ILE A 16 -3.38 4.61 -9.48
N ALA A 17 -4.53 4.24 -8.92
CA ALA A 17 -4.62 3.55 -7.65
C ALA A 17 -3.88 2.20 -7.66
N PHE A 18 -4.00 1.44 -8.75
CA PHE A 18 -3.29 0.18 -8.94
C PHE A 18 -1.77 0.38 -8.88
N ILE A 19 -1.23 1.38 -9.58
CA ILE A 19 0.20 1.71 -9.52
C ILE A 19 0.61 2.09 -8.09
N LEU A 20 -0.14 2.97 -7.42
CA LEU A 20 0.17 3.38 -6.04
C LEU A 20 0.19 2.19 -5.09
N THR A 21 -0.77 1.27 -5.20
CA THR A 21 -0.81 0.08 -4.36
C THR A 21 0.34 -0.89 -4.67
N LEU A 22 0.71 -1.05 -5.95
CA LEU A 22 1.90 -1.84 -6.31
C LEU A 22 3.18 -1.21 -5.74
N CYS A 23 3.31 0.11 -5.80
CA CYS A 23 4.43 0.82 -5.17
C CYS A 23 4.47 0.57 -3.65
N CYS A 24 3.32 0.56 -2.97
CA CYS A 24 3.25 0.25 -1.54
C CYS A 24 3.65 -1.21 -1.24
N LEU A 25 3.22 -2.17 -2.07
CA LEU A 25 3.50 -3.59 -1.88
C LEU A 25 4.96 -3.97 -2.18
N PHE A 26 5.55 -3.34 -3.18
CA PHE A 26 6.91 -3.63 -3.63
C PHE A 26 7.95 -2.62 -3.10
N ALA A 27 7.55 -1.69 -2.23
CA ALA A 27 8.47 -0.86 -1.47
C ALA A 27 9.46 -1.78 -0.71
N GLY A 28 10.75 -1.44 -0.76
CA GLY A 28 11.79 -2.24 -0.09
C GLY A 28 12.17 -3.55 -0.78
N THR A 29 11.83 -3.74 -2.07
CA THR A 29 12.32 -4.89 -2.87
C THR A 29 13.73 -4.68 -3.43
N GLN A 30 14.16 -3.43 -3.57
CA GLN A 30 15.48 -3.03 -4.05
C GLN A 30 15.98 -1.89 -3.18
N LYS A 31 17.31 -1.75 -3.10
CA LYS A 31 17.94 -0.61 -2.42
C LYS A 31 17.48 0.70 -3.08
N ASN A 32 17.14 1.70 -2.26
CA ASN A 32 16.71 3.04 -2.69
C ASN A 32 15.39 3.09 -3.49
N LEU A 33 14.62 2.01 -3.57
CA LEU A 33 13.32 2.00 -4.24
C LEU A 33 12.24 2.57 -3.31
N LEU A 34 11.77 3.79 -3.63
CA LEU A 34 10.89 4.62 -2.79
C LEU A 34 11.41 4.83 -1.36
N ASP A 35 12.49 5.59 -1.24
CA ASP A 35 13.04 5.94 0.08
C ASP A 35 12.01 6.72 0.94
N GLY A 36 11.77 6.20 2.14
CA GLY A 36 10.76 6.69 3.08
C GLY A 36 9.32 6.20 2.82
N ALA A 37 9.10 5.24 1.91
CA ALA A 37 7.81 4.54 1.74
C ALA A 37 7.73 3.24 2.56
N ASP A 38 8.40 3.21 3.70
CA ASP A 38 8.22 2.21 4.74
C ASP A 38 6.89 2.40 5.47
N LEU A 39 6.34 1.32 6.03
CA LEU A 39 5.22 1.37 6.95
C LEU A 39 5.64 2.05 8.25
N LEU A 40 6.84 1.70 8.74
CA LEU A 40 7.50 2.27 9.90
C LEU A 40 9.01 2.07 9.81
N THR A 41 9.76 2.98 10.42
CA THR A 41 11.21 2.92 10.59
C THR A 41 11.54 2.78 12.08
N LEU A 42 12.38 1.81 12.40
CA LEU A 42 13.00 1.65 13.70
C LEU A 42 14.42 2.23 13.68
N TYR A 43 14.80 2.90 14.75
CA TYR A 43 16.11 3.46 14.99
C TYR A 43 16.73 2.80 16.22
N THR A 44 17.97 2.39 16.06
CA THR A 44 18.76 1.74 17.11
C THR A 44 19.95 2.62 17.50
N PRO A 45 20.44 2.51 18.75
CA PRO A 45 21.54 3.33 19.22
C PRO A 45 22.85 3.05 18.48
N GLU A 46 23.60 4.12 18.19
CA GLU A 46 25.01 4.04 17.82
C GLU A 46 25.81 3.55 19.04
N GLY A 47 26.29 2.30 19.02
CA GLY A 47 27.31 1.85 19.97
C GLY A 47 27.07 0.56 20.75
N SER A 48 26.28 -0.41 20.27
CA SER A 48 26.63 -1.80 20.62
C SER A 48 28.00 -2.09 20.00
N SER A 49 28.87 -2.78 20.71
CA SER A 49 30.31 -2.91 20.44
C SER A 49 30.67 -3.75 19.20
N ALA A 50 29.95 -3.57 18.10
CA ALA A 50 30.23 -4.15 16.80
C ALA A 50 30.10 -3.05 15.75
N SER A 51 31.17 -2.83 15.00
CA SER A 51 31.24 -2.00 13.79
C SER A 51 30.37 -2.52 12.63
N THR A 52 29.27 -3.20 12.94
CA THR A 52 28.41 -4.00 12.05
C THR A 52 26.93 -3.91 12.40
N ALA A 53 26.53 -3.21 13.47
CA ALA A 53 25.14 -3.05 13.85
C ALA A 53 24.44 -2.00 12.96
N ASN A 54 23.31 -2.38 12.34
CA ASN A 54 22.48 -1.45 11.58
C ASN A 54 21.83 -0.43 12.53
N GLN A 55 21.80 0.83 12.12
CA GLN A 55 21.27 1.97 12.87
C GLN A 55 19.78 2.23 12.58
N PHE A 56 19.30 1.76 11.43
CA PHE A 56 17.88 1.81 11.10
C PHE A 56 17.37 0.52 10.45
N TYR A 57 16.10 0.24 10.68
CA TYR A 57 15.33 -0.81 10.02
C TYR A 57 14.03 -0.21 9.49
N SER A 58 13.87 -0.18 8.18
CA SER A 58 12.66 0.28 7.49
C SER A 58 11.80 -0.94 7.14
N VAL A 59 10.63 -1.04 7.76
CA VAL A 59 9.70 -2.16 7.60
C VAL A 59 8.70 -1.82 6.50
N HIS A 60 8.56 -2.70 5.52
CA HIS A 60 7.58 -2.61 4.42
C HIS A 60 6.55 -3.73 4.54
N ILE A 61 5.52 -3.73 3.67
CA ILE A 61 4.44 -4.73 3.73
C ILE A 61 4.99 -6.16 3.54
N MET A 62 5.95 -6.35 2.63
CA MET A 62 6.44 -7.68 2.23
C MET A 62 7.91 -7.95 2.57
N SER A 63 8.64 -6.96 3.03
CA SER A 63 10.08 -7.04 3.32
C SER A 63 10.47 -5.99 4.37
N TYR A 64 11.72 -6.01 4.78
CA TYR A 64 12.33 -4.92 5.54
C TYR A 64 13.72 -4.65 4.99
N CYS A 65 14.16 -3.40 5.08
CA CYS A 65 15.50 -2.97 4.72
C CYS A 65 16.22 -2.43 5.95
N HIS A 66 17.55 -2.55 5.96
CA HIS A 66 18.38 -2.10 7.07
C HIS A 66 19.59 -1.34 6.55
N GLY A 67 20.14 -0.47 7.39
CA GLY A 67 21.36 0.25 7.04
C GLY A 67 21.88 1.20 8.11
N SER A 68 22.72 2.13 7.68
CA SER A 68 23.35 3.15 8.52
C SER A 68 22.87 4.55 8.14
N LEU A 69 22.76 5.44 9.13
CA LEU A 69 22.55 6.86 8.94
C LEU A 69 23.89 7.50 8.58
N GLU A 70 23.95 8.21 7.46
CA GLU A 70 25.07 9.10 7.20
C GLU A 70 24.98 10.31 8.13
N LYS A 71 26.14 10.78 8.62
CA LYS A 71 26.20 12.01 9.42
C LYS A 71 25.62 13.15 8.60
N ALA A 72 24.63 13.84 9.16
CA ALA A 72 24.02 14.99 8.52
C ALA A 72 25.10 16.03 8.20
N GLU A 73 25.16 16.49 6.94
CA GLU A 73 25.91 17.68 6.60
C GLU A 73 25.32 18.89 7.35
N PRO A 74 26.14 19.85 7.80
CA PRO A 74 25.66 21.02 8.52
C PRO A 74 24.77 21.87 7.59
N GLY A 75 23.45 21.70 7.71
CA GLY A 75 22.44 22.44 6.91
C GLY A 75 21.24 21.63 6.45
N SER A 76 21.24 20.29 6.55
CA SER A 76 20.07 19.47 6.25
C SER A 76 19.46 18.86 7.52
N SER A 77 18.15 19.01 7.71
CA SER A 77 17.41 18.36 8.78
C SER A 77 17.12 16.90 8.39
N GLY A 78 18.15 16.06 8.46
CA GLY A 78 18.05 14.61 8.31
C GLY A 78 19.27 14.03 7.61
N GLY A 79 20.06 13.24 8.33
CA GLY A 79 21.15 12.45 7.72
C GLY A 79 20.62 11.52 6.64
N ALA A 80 21.31 11.44 5.50
CA ALA A 80 20.91 10.54 4.41
C ALA A 80 20.96 9.08 4.89
N ARG A 81 19.94 8.29 4.57
CA ARG A 81 19.89 6.87 4.94
C ARG A 81 20.69 6.07 3.91
N ASN A 82 21.73 5.36 4.35
CA ASN A 82 22.48 4.44 3.49
C ASN A 82 21.98 3.00 3.70
N VAL A 83 21.20 2.50 2.75
CA VAL A 83 20.61 1.15 2.81
C VAL A 83 21.64 0.08 2.48
N THR A 84 22.05 -0.70 3.48
CA THR A 84 23.06 -1.75 3.36
C THR A 84 22.48 -3.03 2.73
N GLY A 85 21.26 -3.41 3.10
CA GLY A 85 20.61 -4.64 2.65
C GLY A 85 19.10 -4.65 2.86
N CYS A 86 18.41 -5.56 2.18
CA CYS A 86 16.98 -5.81 2.34
C CYS A 86 16.74 -7.33 2.42
N SER A 87 15.72 -7.72 3.17
CA SER A 87 15.30 -9.11 3.31
C SER A 87 14.51 -9.62 2.11
N ASP A 88 14.39 -10.94 2.02
CA ASP A 88 13.61 -11.61 0.99
C ASP A 88 12.11 -11.30 1.12
N ARG A 89 11.47 -11.07 -0.03
CA ARG A 89 10.04 -10.75 -0.11
C ARG A 89 9.18 -11.95 0.29
N LYS A 90 8.33 -11.78 1.31
CA LYS A 90 7.32 -12.78 1.72
C LYS A 90 5.90 -12.20 1.58
N LEU A 91 4.99 -12.97 0.98
CA LEU A 91 3.60 -12.54 0.71
C LEU A 91 2.77 -12.27 1.97
N LEU A 92 3.13 -12.90 3.08
CA LEU A 92 2.51 -12.79 4.40
C LEU A 92 3.59 -12.47 5.43
N PHE A 93 4.45 -11.52 5.07
CA PHE A 93 5.53 -11.05 5.91
C PHE A 93 4.95 -10.44 7.21
N ALA A 94 5.60 -10.75 8.31
CA ALA A 94 5.39 -10.09 9.58
C ALA A 94 6.77 -9.85 10.18
N PHE A 95 7.09 -8.58 10.38
CA PHE A 95 8.34 -8.19 10.98
C PHE A 95 8.45 -8.79 12.38
N ASP A 96 9.53 -9.54 12.62
CA ASP A 96 9.89 -10.07 13.93
C ASP A 96 11.17 -9.35 14.40
N PRO A 97 11.05 -8.43 15.36
CA PRO A 97 12.22 -7.70 15.87
C PRO A 97 13.25 -8.64 16.51
N THR A 98 12.81 -9.78 17.05
CA THR A 98 13.67 -10.76 17.73
C THR A 98 14.60 -11.45 16.74
N GLU A 99 14.09 -11.79 15.55
CA GLU A 99 14.88 -12.37 14.46
C GLU A 99 15.80 -11.33 13.81
N ALA A 100 15.30 -10.10 13.61
CA ALA A 100 16.06 -9.04 12.95
C ALA A 100 17.26 -8.53 13.78
N TRP A 101 17.16 -8.53 15.11
CA TRP A 101 18.24 -8.07 16.00
C TRP A 101 19.22 -9.15 16.45
N HIS A 102 18.87 -10.43 16.30
CA HIS A 102 19.72 -11.55 16.73
C HIS A 102 21.12 -11.53 16.09
N ASP A 103 21.22 -11.09 14.84
CA ASP A 103 22.49 -11.03 14.10
C ASP A 103 23.32 -9.74 14.36
N GLY A 104 22.74 -8.72 15.01
CA GLY A 104 23.36 -7.40 15.17
C GLY A 104 23.60 -6.95 16.62
N VAL A 105 22.96 -7.59 17.60
CA VAL A 105 23.06 -7.21 19.03
C VAL A 105 23.41 -8.45 19.86
N SER A 106 24.66 -8.91 19.76
CA SER A 106 25.16 -10.12 20.44
C SER A 106 25.41 -9.98 21.95
N HIS A 107 24.93 -8.92 22.60
CA HIS A 107 25.16 -8.70 24.04
C HIS A 107 23.84 -8.48 24.79
N GLY A 108 23.07 -9.55 24.96
CA GLY A 108 21.97 -9.66 25.90
C GLY A 108 21.58 -11.14 26.06
N PRO A 109 21.59 -11.72 27.27
CA PRO A 109 21.31 -13.14 27.47
C PRO A 109 19.82 -13.39 27.23
N ASN A 110 19.44 -13.89 26.04
CA ASN A 110 18.06 -14.01 25.57
C ASN A 110 17.30 -12.67 25.70
N LEU A 111 17.04 -11.97 24.59
CA LEU A 111 16.01 -10.92 24.59
C LEU A 111 14.63 -11.58 24.81
N GLU A 112 14.37 -12.05 26.03
CA GLU A 112 13.03 -12.33 26.53
C GLU A 112 12.38 -10.97 26.76
N TRP A 113 11.73 -10.48 25.70
CA TRP A 113 10.81 -9.36 25.83
C TRP A 113 9.83 -9.67 26.96
N PRO A 114 9.55 -8.71 27.87
CA PRO A 114 8.46 -8.84 28.83
C PRO A 114 7.21 -9.39 28.15
N ARG A 115 6.47 -10.29 28.83
CA ARG A 115 5.30 -10.98 28.23
C ARG A 115 4.29 -10.04 27.58
N VAL A 116 4.12 -8.84 28.15
CA VAL A 116 3.26 -7.78 27.61
C VAL A 116 3.66 -7.38 26.19
N ILE A 117 4.96 -7.24 25.92
CA ILE A 117 5.50 -6.85 24.63
C ILE A 117 5.44 -8.02 23.63
N SER A 118 5.70 -9.25 24.09
CA SER A 118 5.62 -10.43 23.21
C SER A 118 4.19 -10.71 22.73
N ASP A 119 3.19 -10.47 23.58
CA ASP A 119 1.78 -10.64 23.22
C ASP A 119 1.36 -9.61 22.15
N ASP A 120 1.81 -8.36 22.28
CA ASP A 120 1.55 -7.30 21.31
C ASP A 120 2.24 -7.58 19.96
N PHE A 121 3.47 -8.13 19.98
CA PHE A 121 4.14 -8.58 18.75
C PHE A 121 3.41 -9.74 18.07
N HIS A 122 2.82 -10.64 18.85
CA HIS A 122 1.99 -11.70 18.29
C HIS A 122 0.73 -11.15 17.61
N ALA A 123 0.03 -10.22 18.27
CA ALA A 123 -1.14 -9.54 17.72
C ALA A 123 -0.79 -8.72 16.47
N PHE A 124 0.35 -8.04 16.48
CA PHE A 124 0.90 -7.32 15.34
C PHE A 124 1.16 -8.24 14.14
N ARG A 125 1.79 -9.40 14.37
CA ARG A 125 2.05 -10.38 13.31
C ARG A 125 0.75 -10.87 12.67
N LEU A 126 -0.27 -11.17 13.47
CA LEU A 126 -1.58 -11.57 12.97
C LEU A 126 -2.24 -10.46 12.14
N THR A 127 -2.16 -9.22 12.63
CA THR A 127 -2.77 -8.04 12.02
C THR A 127 -2.11 -7.68 10.68
N THR A 128 -0.78 -7.64 10.63
CA THR A 128 -0.01 -7.36 9.40
C THR A 128 -0.24 -8.44 8.34
N ARG A 129 -0.37 -9.70 8.76
CA ARG A 129 -0.73 -10.80 7.85
C ARG A 129 -2.12 -10.64 7.26
N SER A 130 -3.10 -10.23 8.06
CA SER A 130 -4.46 -9.93 7.60
C SER A 130 -4.47 -8.75 6.61
N MET A 131 -3.74 -7.68 6.95
CA MET A 131 -3.52 -6.52 6.09
C MET A 131 -2.97 -6.92 4.71
N ALA A 132 -1.95 -7.77 4.67
CA ALA A 132 -1.36 -8.26 3.43
C ALA A 132 -2.37 -9.03 2.57
N VAL A 133 -3.21 -9.88 3.18
CA VAL A 133 -4.30 -10.58 2.46
C VAL A 133 -5.28 -9.60 1.84
N MET A 134 -5.69 -8.57 2.59
CA MET A 134 -6.60 -7.53 2.07
C MET A 134 -5.98 -6.71 0.93
N TYR A 135 -4.68 -6.43 0.98
CA TYR A 135 -3.98 -5.81 -0.15
C TYR A 135 -3.98 -6.71 -1.40
N ILE A 136 -3.74 -8.02 -1.24
CA ILE A 136 -3.72 -8.97 -2.36
C ILE A 136 -5.10 -9.07 -3.01
N ILE A 137 -6.16 -9.21 -2.21
CA ILE A 137 -7.54 -9.24 -2.71
C ILE A 137 -7.86 -7.95 -3.45
N GLY A 138 -7.49 -6.81 -2.86
CA GLY A 138 -7.71 -5.49 -3.44
C GLY A 138 -7.01 -5.31 -4.80
N VAL A 139 -5.71 -5.59 -4.87
CA VAL A 139 -4.93 -5.51 -6.11
C VAL A 139 -5.43 -6.49 -7.17
N GLY A 140 -5.79 -7.71 -6.78
CA GLY A 140 -6.37 -8.70 -7.68
C GLY A 140 -7.71 -8.24 -8.28
N ALA A 141 -8.58 -7.66 -7.47
CA ALA A 141 -9.87 -7.12 -7.91
C ALA A 141 -9.68 -5.92 -8.86
N VAL A 142 -8.84 -4.94 -8.49
CA VAL A 142 -8.56 -3.77 -9.33
C VAL A 142 -7.87 -4.17 -10.65
N GLY A 143 -6.92 -5.10 -10.61
CA GLY A 143 -6.28 -5.65 -11.81
C GLY A 143 -7.29 -6.33 -12.73
N SER A 144 -8.22 -7.09 -12.17
CA SER A 144 -9.31 -7.73 -12.92
C SER A 144 -10.24 -6.70 -13.57
N ALA A 145 -10.57 -5.60 -12.87
CA ALA A 145 -11.36 -4.51 -13.41
C ALA A 145 -10.67 -3.82 -14.61
N LEU A 146 -9.35 -3.60 -14.51
CA LEU A 146 -8.55 -3.03 -15.61
C LEU A 146 -8.50 -3.95 -16.83
N VAL A 147 -8.35 -5.27 -16.63
CA VAL A 147 -8.41 -6.26 -17.71
C VAL A 147 -9.80 -6.28 -18.35
N ALA A 148 -10.87 -6.26 -17.54
CA ALA A 148 -12.25 -6.20 -18.03
C ALA A 148 -12.48 -4.96 -18.91
N LYS A 149 -11.93 -3.80 -18.50
CA LYS A 149 -11.94 -2.57 -19.30
C LYS A 149 -11.19 -2.70 -20.61
N MET A 150 -10.00 -3.29 -20.61
CA MET A 150 -9.23 -3.55 -21.84
C MET A 150 -10.01 -4.44 -22.81
N VAL A 151 -10.63 -5.51 -22.31
CA VAL A 151 -11.48 -6.40 -23.13
C VAL A 151 -12.70 -5.66 -23.67
N SER A 152 -13.31 -4.75 -22.89
CA SER A 152 -14.44 -3.95 -23.36
C SER A 152 -14.10 -2.99 -24.49
N LEU A 153 -12.83 -2.56 -24.62
CA LEU A 153 -12.39 -1.73 -25.74
C LEU A 153 -12.28 -2.53 -27.05
N ILE A 154 -12.01 -3.83 -26.97
CA ILE A 154 -11.86 -4.71 -28.13
C ILE A 154 -13.22 -5.32 -28.53
N ALA A 155 -13.99 -5.80 -27.55
CA ALA A 155 -15.26 -6.49 -27.75
C ALA A 155 -16.31 -5.95 -26.75
N PRO A 156 -17.09 -4.93 -27.13
CA PRO A 156 -18.08 -4.32 -26.24
C PRO A 156 -19.23 -5.30 -25.96
N ARG A 157 -19.42 -5.67 -24.69
CA ARG A 157 -20.55 -6.49 -24.21
C ARG A 157 -21.33 -5.78 -23.12
N ARG A 158 -22.67 -5.89 -23.18
CA ARG A 158 -23.60 -5.21 -22.25
C ARG A 158 -23.36 -5.54 -20.77
N GLN A 159 -22.85 -6.74 -20.44
CA GLN A 159 -22.60 -7.14 -19.04
C GLN A 159 -21.24 -6.69 -18.46
N GLN A 160 -20.30 -6.21 -19.28
CA GLN A 160 -18.95 -5.86 -18.81
C GLN A 160 -18.93 -4.71 -17.79
N GLY A 161 -19.85 -3.75 -17.90
CA GLY A 161 -19.94 -2.62 -16.96
C GLY A 161 -20.30 -3.05 -15.54
N LEU A 162 -21.16 -4.06 -15.38
CA LEU A 162 -21.55 -4.56 -14.06
C LEU A 162 -20.41 -5.33 -13.37
N PHE A 163 -19.69 -6.15 -14.13
CA PHE A 163 -18.51 -6.86 -13.62
C PHE A 163 -17.41 -5.89 -13.19
N GLU A 164 -17.11 -4.90 -14.02
CA GLU A 164 -16.15 -3.85 -13.68
C GLU A 164 -16.55 -3.10 -12.40
N PHE A 165 -17.81 -2.67 -12.29
CA PHE A 165 -18.32 -2.03 -11.08
C PHE A 165 -18.14 -2.92 -9.84
N GLY A 166 -18.51 -4.20 -9.94
CA GLY A 166 -18.35 -5.16 -8.83
C GLY A 166 -16.90 -5.32 -8.38
N PHE A 167 -15.96 -5.46 -9.32
CA PHE A 167 -14.54 -5.55 -9.01
C PHE A 167 -13.97 -4.25 -8.42
N LEU A 168 -14.41 -3.08 -8.90
CA LEU A 168 -13.99 -1.80 -8.35
C LEU A 168 -14.46 -1.61 -6.90
N VAL A 169 -15.72 -1.98 -6.60
CA VAL A 169 -16.24 -1.93 -5.24
C VAL A 169 -15.49 -2.88 -4.32
N LEU A 170 -15.27 -4.13 -4.75
CA LEU A 170 -14.49 -5.11 -3.98
C LEU A 170 -13.06 -4.60 -3.72
N GLY A 171 -12.42 -4.05 -4.75
CA GLY A 171 -11.08 -3.46 -4.64
C GLY A 171 -11.03 -2.28 -3.68
N SER A 172 -11.99 -1.35 -3.81
CA SER A 172 -12.09 -0.16 -2.95
C SER A 172 -12.29 -0.52 -1.48
N LEU A 173 -13.21 -1.45 -1.18
CA LEU A 173 -13.47 -1.89 0.19
C LEU A 173 -12.24 -2.61 0.78
N SER A 174 -11.67 -3.55 0.03
CA SER A 174 -10.50 -4.32 0.49
C SER A 174 -9.30 -3.42 0.77
N LEU A 175 -8.99 -2.47 -0.12
CA LEU A 175 -7.86 -1.55 0.06
C LEU A 175 -8.12 -0.48 1.12
N SER A 176 -9.37 -0.08 1.34
CA SER A 176 -9.73 0.81 2.45
C SER A 176 -9.51 0.11 3.78
N VAL A 177 -9.97 -1.13 3.92
CA VAL A 177 -9.72 -1.96 5.13
C VAL A 177 -8.23 -2.16 5.35
N ALA A 178 -7.48 -2.51 4.30
CA ALA A 178 -6.03 -2.65 4.40
C ALA A 178 -5.34 -1.35 4.85
N SER A 179 -5.77 -0.20 4.33
CA SER A 179 -5.23 1.12 4.70
C SER A 179 -5.53 1.49 6.15
N ILE A 180 -6.73 1.16 6.65
CA ILE A 180 -7.10 1.34 8.06
C ILE A 180 -6.19 0.50 8.94
N VAL A 181 -6.06 -0.80 8.63
CA VAL A 181 -5.21 -1.70 9.40
C VAL A 181 -3.75 -1.22 9.37
N ALA A 182 -3.24 -0.80 8.22
CA ALA A 182 -1.88 -0.27 8.11
C ALA A 182 -1.67 0.98 8.97
N THR A 183 -2.68 1.85 9.06
CA THR A 183 -2.63 3.05 9.91
C THR A 183 -2.55 2.70 11.39
N VAL A 184 -3.41 1.77 11.85
CA VAL A 184 -3.40 1.28 13.24
C VAL A 184 -2.05 0.65 13.56
N VAL A 185 -1.58 -0.25 12.70
CA VAL A 185 -0.29 -0.94 12.84
C VAL A 185 0.87 0.05 12.92
N ALA A 186 0.87 1.09 12.08
CA ALA A 186 1.93 2.08 12.07
C ALA A 186 1.96 2.93 13.35
N PHE A 187 0.80 3.31 13.90
CA PHE A 187 0.74 4.12 15.12
C PHE A 187 0.97 3.29 16.38
N GLU A 188 0.22 2.20 16.57
CA GLU A 188 0.31 1.36 17.77
C GLU A 188 1.72 0.78 17.97
N PHE A 189 2.35 0.32 16.88
CA PHE A 189 3.70 -0.24 16.98
C PHE A 189 4.75 0.84 17.29
N VAL A 190 4.60 2.03 16.72
CA VAL A 190 5.51 3.14 16.99
C VAL A 190 5.38 3.62 18.43
N ASP A 191 4.16 3.74 18.93
CA ASP A 191 3.89 4.13 20.31
C ASP A 191 4.41 3.07 21.30
N LEU A 192 4.20 1.78 21.00
CA LEU A 192 4.72 0.68 21.82
C LEU A 192 6.25 0.70 21.92
N ILE A 193 6.95 0.90 20.81
CA ILE A 193 8.41 0.96 20.78
C ILE A 193 8.92 2.21 21.48
N ASN A 194 8.32 3.38 21.24
CA ASN A 194 8.76 4.62 21.89
C ASN A 194 8.50 4.60 23.40
N ALA A 195 7.43 3.93 23.87
CA ALA A 195 7.14 3.79 25.30
C ALA A 195 8.15 2.90 26.03
N HIS A 196 8.66 1.85 25.38
CA HIS A 196 9.62 0.91 25.98
C HIS A 196 11.08 1.19 25.61
N GLY A 197 11.32 2.02 24.60
CA GLY A 197 12.65 2.29 24.04
C GLY A 197 13.44 3.39 24.74
N ASP A 198 12.81 4.19 25.60
CA ASP A 198 13.41 5.38 26.25
C ASP A 198 14.67 5.03 27.09
N GLY A 199 14.65 3.87 27.78
CA GLY A 199 15.80 3.41 28.55
C GLY A 199 16.96 2.83 27.72
N SER A 200 16.72 2.51 26.44
CA SER A 200 17.70 1.84 25.56
C SER A 200 18.07 2.67 24.32
N ASN A 201 17.62 3.92 24.24
CA ASN A 201 17.83 4.82 23.10
C ASN A 201 17.38 4.20 21.75
N VAL A 202 16.30 3.42 21.79
CA VAL A 202 15.61 2.86 20.60
C VAL A 202 14.37 3.71 20.35
N SER A 203 14.12 4.09 19.10
CA SER A 203 12.95 4.88 18.74
C SER A 203 12.33 4.39 17.44
N ALA A 204 11.04 4.61 17.27
CA ALA A 204 10.30 4.28 16.06
C ALA A 204 9.62 5.53 15.47
N LYS A 205 9.48 5.53 14.15
CA LYS A 205 8.72 6.54 13.41
C LYS A 205 7.83 5.87 12.36
N TYR A 206 6.58 6.28 12.24
CA TYR A 206 5.68 5.78 11.20
C TYR A 206 6.00 6.42 9.84
N GLY A 207 5.63 5.72 8.76
CA GLY A 207 5.92 6.17 7.39
C GLY A 207 4.85 7.08 6.79
N ASP A 208 5.05 8.39 6.90
CA ASP A 208 4.14 9.42 6.35
C ASP A 208 3.83 9.21 4.85
N LYS A 209 4.85 8.91 4.05
CA LYS A 209 4.68 8.73 2.59
C LYS A 209 3.86 7.50 2.25
N PHE A 210 4.10 6.39 2.97
CA PHE A 210 3.33 5.17 2.79
C PHE A 210 1.85 5.39 3.10
N LEU A 211 1.56 6.02 4.25
CA LEU A 211 0.21 6.40 4.66
C LEU A 211 -0.47 7.28 3.60
N GLY A 212 0.23 8.30 3.09
CA GLY A 212 -0.27 9.14 2.02
C GLY A 212 -0.62 8.36 0.75
N MET A 213 0.24 7.44 0.31
CA MET A 213 0.02 6.66 -0.91
C MET A 213 -1.13 5.66 -0.76
N THR A 214 -1.24 4.96 0.37
CA THR A 214 -2.32 3.98 0.56
C THR A 214 -3.69 4.65 0.66
N TRP A 215 -3.78 5.79 1.37
CA TRP A 215 -5.02 6.57 1.44
C TRP A 215 -5.37 7.25 0.12
N ALA A 216 -4.38 7.72 -0.65
CA ALA A 216 -4.61 8.23 -2.00
C ALA A 216 -5.18 7.14 -2.93
N SER A 217 -4.64 5.92 -2.87
CA SER A 217 -5.18 4.78 -3.62
C SER A 217 -6.62 4.45 -3.22
N ALA A 218 -6.90 4.37 -1.90
CA ALA A 218 -8.25 4.11 -1.39
C ALA A 218 -9.25 5.19 -1.85
N GLY A 219 -8.88 6.46 -1.74
CA GLY A 219 -9.70 7.60 -2.18
C GLY A 219 -9.97 7.59 -3.69
N LEU A 220 -8.94 7.32 -4.50
CA LEU A 220 -9.08 7.21 -5.97
C LEU A 220 -10.04 6.07 -6.36
N LEU A 221 -9.96 4.91 -5.71
CA LEU A 221 -10.85 3.78 -5.99
C LEU A 221 -12.28 4.03 -5.53
N LEU A 222 -12.46 4.76 -4.43
CA LEU A 222 -13.79 5.17 -3.98
C LEU A 222 -14.44 6.10 -5.00
N VAL A 223 -13.71 7.12 -5.47
CA VAL A 223 -14.16 8.03 -6.53
C VAL A 223 -14.42 7.29 -7.84
N GLY A 224 -13.54 6.36 -8.23
CA GLY A 224 -13.70 5.51 -9.40
C GLY A 224 -14.95 4.62 -9.32
N SER A 225 -15.22 4.06 -8.14
CA SER A 225 -16.40 3.22 -7.87
C SER A 225 -17.70 4.02 -7.98
N ILE A 226 -17.74 5.24 -7.44
CA ILE A 226 -18.89 6.15 -7.57
C ILE A 226 -19.12 6.53 -9.04
N ALA A 227 -18.05 6.87 -9.77
CA ALA A 227 -18.16 7.20 -11.19
C ALA A 227 -18.64 5.99 -12.03
N SER A 228 -18.18 4.79 -11.69
CA SER A 228 -18.64 3.55 -12.32
C SER A 228 -20.13 3.29 -12.04
N PHE A 229 -20.58 3.49 -10.79
CA PHE A 229 -22.00 3.40 -10.42
C PHE A 229 -22.87 4.34 -11.28
N ILE A 230 -22.48 5.61 -11.42
CA ILE A 230 -23.21 6.59 -12.23
C ILE A 230 -23.27 6.14 -13.70
N ASN A 231 -22.17 5.62 -14.24
CA ASN A 231 -22.11 5.16 -15.62
C ASN A 231 -23.02 3.93 -15.88
N VAL A 232 -23.02 2.96 -14.96
CA VAL A 232 -23.78 1.71 -15.12
C VAL A 232 -25.26 1.92 -14.85
N PHE A 233 -25.62 2.53 -13.72
CA PHE A 233 -27.01 2.58 -13.27
C PHE A 233 -27.74 3.85 -13.71
N VAL A 234 -27.13 5.02 -13.60
CA VAL A 234 -27.82 6.28 -13.94
C VAL A 234 -27.88 6.47 -15.45
N ARG A 235 -26.76 6.28 -16.15
CA ARG A 235 -26.68 6.48 -17.60
C ARG A 235 -27.11 5.27 -18.41
N GLY A 236 -26.96 4.06 -17.88
CA GLY A 236 -27.46 2.85 -18.52
C GLY A 236 -28.99 2.78 -18.61
N MET A 237 -29.71 3.56 -17.81
CA MET A 237 -31.18 3.67 -17.84
C MET A 237 -31.72 4.72 -18.83
N GLN A 238 -30.87 5.55 -19.45
CA GLN A 238 -31.34 6.52 -20.46
C GLN A 238 -31.68 5.78 -21.77
N PRO A 239 -32.90 5.94 -22.32
CA PRO A 239 -33.25 5.41 -23.63
C PRO A 239 -32.32 6.01 -24.69
N GLU A 240 -31.83 5.19 -25.62
CA GLU A 240 -31.14 5.70 -26.80
C GLU A 240 -32.12 6.62 -27.57
N PRO A 241 -31.75 7.87 -27.90
CA PRO A 241 -32.64 8.75 -28.64
C PRO A 241 -33.01 8.09 -29.97
N ALA A 242 -34.31 8.03 -30.27
CA ALA A 242 -34.82 7.39 -31.47
C ALA A 242 -34.07 7.94 -32.70
N PRO A 243 -33.66 7.07 -33.64
CA PRO A 243 -33.03 7.53 -34.87
C PRO A 243 -33.96 8.53 -35.55
N ALA A 244 -33.39 9.67 -35.97
CA ALA A 244 -34.14 10.72 -36.67
C ALA A 244 -34.89 10.10 -37.86
N PRO A 245 -36.15 10.50 -38.12
CA PRO A 245 -36.87 10.07 -39.31
C PRO A 245 -35.97 10.35 -40.51
N LYS A 246 -35.80 9.34 -41.37
CA LYS A 246 -35.21 9.58 -42.68
C LYS A 246 -36.22 10.46 -43.40
N ASP A 247 -35.82 11.68 -43.75
CA ASP A 247 -36.61 12.52 -44.64
C ASP A 247 -36.82 11.70 -45.93
N GLU A 248 -38.04 11.22 -46.13
CA GLU A 248 -38.50 10.71 -47.41
C GLU A 248 -38.53 11.92 -48.35
N GLU A 249 -37.42 12.17 -49.04
CA GLU A 249 -37.43 13.02 -50.23
C GLU A 249 -38.28 12.30 -51.30
N GLU A 250 -39.53 12.74 -51.32
CA GLU A 250 -40.57 12.64 -52.32
C GLU A 250 -39.98 12.64 -53.74
N GLY A 251 -40.10 11.49 -54.40
CA GLY A 251 -39.91 11.35 -55.83
C GLY A 251 -41.27 11.34 -56.53
N ASP A 252 -41.34 12.16 -57.57
CA ASP A 252 -42.39 12.35 -58.61
C ASP A 252 -43.47 13.42 -58.35
#